data_AF-I0JKF9-F1
#
_entry.id   AF-I0JKF9-F1
#
_cell.length_a   1.000
_cell.length_b   1.000
_cell.length_c   1.000
_cell.angle_alpha   90.00
_cell.angle_beta   90.00
_cell.angle_gamma   90.00
#
_symmetry.space_group_name_H-M   'P 1'
#
loop_
_entity.id
_entity.type
_entity.pdbx_description
1 polymer ?
#
loop_
_entity_poly.entity_id
_entity_poly.type
_entity_poly.pdbx_seq_one_letter_code
_entity_poly.pdbx_strand_id
1 'polypeptide(L)'
;MCVSLTYDLEKRITLGDGWWLPFSIARHYGVSEEEVRECYGQTKEYMVSDQFSLTKTKGLRDALLKWRKEKRLVLITNSEAHDVLNRIDLTDMFHERIPSAAKPLHTNELF
;
A
#
# COMPACT_ATOMS: atom_id res chain seq x y z
N MET A 1 9.44 38.98 -8.88
CA MET A 1 9.42 37.77 -9.74
C MET A 1 9.39 36.55 -8.82
N CYS A 2 8.32 35.77 -8.85
CA CYS A 2 8.25 34.50 -8.13
C CYS A 2 8.90 33.43 -9.02
N VAL A 3 9.98 32.80 -8.55
CA VAL A 3 10.66 31.72 -9.28
C VAL A 3 9.83 30.46 -9.09
N SER A 4 9.26 29.90 -10.16
CA SER A 4 8.57 28.61 -10.10
C SER A 4 9.61 27.48 -10.13
N LEU A 5 9.65 26.66 -9.08
CA LEU A 5 10.40 25.39 -9.08
C LEU A 5 9.66 24.37 -9.93
N THR A 6 10.30 23.90 -11.00
CA THR A 6 9.80 22.77 -11.80
C THR A 6 10.52 21.51 -11.34
N TYR A 7 9.77 20.50 -10.90
CA TYR A 7 10.32 19.22 -10.47
C TYR A 7 10.29 18.23 -11.64
N ASP A 8 11.46 17.77 -12.06
CA ASP A 8 11.62 16.68 -13.03
C ASP A 8 11.52 15.35 -12.26
N LEU A 9 10.31 14.78 -12.20
CA LEU A 9 10.05 13.54 -11.48
C LEU A 9 10.54 12.29 -12.22
N GLU A 10 10.93 12.42 -13.49
CA GLU A 10 11.54 11.32 -14.25
C GLU A 10 13.01 11.14 -13.85
N LYS A 11 13.75 12.24 -13.68
CA LYS A 11 15.16 12.21 -13.23
C LYS A 11 15.31 12.25 -11.72
N ARG A 12 14.30 12.69 -10.99
CA ARG A 12 14.33 12.82 -9.52
C ARG A 12 13.15 12.06 -8.93
N ILE A 13 13.39 10.78 -8.69
CA ILE A 13 12.40 9.89 -8.07
C ILE A 13 12.34 10.18 -6.57
N THR A 14 11.15 10.49 -6.08
CA THR A 14 10.90 10.70 -4.65
C THR A 14 10.66 9.38 -3.95
N LEU A 15 11.38 9.11 -2.86
CA LEU A 15 11.22 7.89 -2.06
C LEU A 15 10.19 8.11 -0.94
N GLY A 16 8.99 7.56 -1.10
CA GLY A 16 7.89 7.73 -0.13
C GLY A 16 7.57 6.50 0.72
N ASP A 17 7.94 5.30 0.25
CA ASP A 17 7.66 4.02 0.89
C ASP A 17 8.66 2.94 0.41
N GLY A 18 8.49 1.71 0.90
CA GLY A 18 9.39 0.60 0.60
C GLY A 18 9.44 0.16 -0.86
N TRP A 19 8.44 0.48 -1.69
CA TRP A 19 8.41 0.13 -3.12
C TRP A 19 9.25 1.07 -3.97
N TRP A 20 9.47 2.31 -3.51
CA TRP A 20 10.23 3.30 -4.28
C TRP A 20 11.71 2.98 -4.40
N LEU A 21 12.28 2.23 -3.45
CA LEU A 21 13.68 1.83 -3.51
C LEU A 21 13.96 0.86 -4.68
N PRO A 22 13.28 -0.30 -4.80
CA PRO A 22 13.48 -1.18 -5.96
C PRO A 22 13.09 -0.50 -7.27
N PHE A 23 12.03 0.32 -7.28
CA PHE A 23 11.66 1.12 -8.44
C PHE A 23 12.83 2.02 -8.89
N SER A 24 13.39 2.81 -7.99
CA SER A 24 14.46 3.77 -8.32
C SER A 24 15.74 3.09 -8.80
N ILE A 25 16.10 1.95 -8.20
CA ILE A 25 17.24 1.14 -8.63
C ILE A 25 17.00 0.63 -10.05
N ALA A 26 15.83 0.06 -10.34
CA ALA A 26 15.52 -0.45 -11.69
C ALA A 26 15.58 0.67 -12.74
N ARG A 27 15.00 1.84 -12.45
CA ARG A 27 15.06 3.01 -13.34
C ARG A 27 16.49 3.51 -13.56
N HIS A 28 17.34 3.49 -12.52
CA HIS A 28 18.75 3.86 -12.62
C HIS A 28 19.53 2.96 -13.61
N TYR A 29 19.21 1.67 -13.64
CA TYR A 29 19.82 0.71 -14.56
C TYR A 29 19.14 0.63 -15.94
N GLY A 30 18.19 1.53 -16.23
CA GLY A 30 17.60 1.68 -17.56
C GLY A 30 16.35 0.84 -17.82
N VAL A 31 15.77 0.19 -16.80
CA VAL A 31 14.49 -0.53 -16.93
C VAL A 31 13.37 0.49 -17.19
N SER A 32 12.47 0.20 -18.13
CA SER A 32 11.36 1.09 -18.46
C SER A 32 10.34 1.18 -17.32
N GLU A 33 9.56 2.25 -17.28
CA GLU A 33 8.55 2.45 -16.22
C GLU A 33 7.43 1.41 -16.33
N GLU A 34 7.11 1.02 -17.56
CA GLU A 34 6.14 -0.03 -17.88
C GLU A 34 6.59 -1.38 -17.30
N GLU A 35 7.82 -1.81 -17.58
CA GLU A 35 8.39 -3.05 -17.05
C GLU A 35 8.44 -3.03 -15.51
N VAL A 36 8.85 -1.92 -14.89
CA VAL A 36 8.88 -1.83 -13.42
C VAL A 36 7.46 -1.96 -12.83
N ARG A 37 6.45 -1.35 -13.47
CA ARG A 37 5.05 -1.47 -13.05
C ARG A 37 4.52 -2.89 -13.23
N GLU A 38 4.89 -3.56 -14.32
CA GLU A 38 4.56 -4.96 -14.55
C GLU A 38 5.14 -5.85 -13.43
N CYS A 39 6.44 -5.72 -13.14
CA CYS A 39 7.10 -6.45 -12.07
C CYS A 39 6.48 -6.17 -10.69
N TYR A 40 6.06 -4.93 -10.43
CA TYR A 40 5.32 -4.57 -9.23
C TYR A 40 3.99 -5.32 -9.13
N GLY A 41 3.24 -5.41 -10.24
CA GLY A 41 2.02 -6.20 -10.33
C GLY A 41 2.25 -7.68 -10.03
N GLN A 42 3.24 -8.30 -10.69
CA GLN A 42 3.62 -9.69 -10.47
C GLN A 42 4.06 -9.95 -9.02
N THR A 43 4.78 -9.00 -8.42
CA THR A 43 5.19 -9.10 -7.01
C THR A 43 3.98 -9.12 -6.08
N LYS A 44 2.98 -8.26 -6.33
CA LYS A 44 1.73 -8.29 -5.56
C LYS A 44 1.00 -9.62 -5.72
N GLU A 45 0.88 -10.14 -6.94
CA GLU A 45 0.25 -11.45 -7.21
C GLU A 45 0.95 -12.58 -6.46
N TYR A 46 2.29 -12.59 -6.49
CA TYR A 46 3.07 -13.56 -5.71
C TYR A 46 2.82 -13.44 -4.21
N MET A 47 2.82 -12.22 -3.67
CA MET A 47 2.61 -11.97 -2.23
C MET A 47 1.22 -12.38 -1.72
N VAL A 48 0.24 -12.48 -2.62
CA VAL A 48 -1.14 -12.91 -2.28
C VAL A 48 -1.41 -14.36 -2.67
N SER A 49 -0.43 -15.05 -3.29
CA SER A 49 -0.48 -16.47 -3.64
C SER A 49 -0.11 -17.38 -2.46
N ASP A 50 -0.50 -18.65 -2.53
CA ASP A 50 -0.16 -19.66 -1.50
C ASP A 50 1.34 -19.94 -1.36
N GLN A 51 2.16 -19.49 -2.31
CA GLN A 51 3.62 -19.64 -2.27
C GLN A 51 4.29 -18.65 -1.31
N PHE A 52 3.63 -17.53 -0.98
CA PHE A 52 4.18 -16.51 -0.10
C PHE A 52 3.53 -16.53 1.28
N SER A 53 4.31 -16.78 2.32
CA SER A 53 3.81 -16.74 3.70
C SER A 53 3.91 -15.34 4.29
N LEU A 54 2.76 -14.72 4.53
CA LEU A 54 2.69 -13.46 5.27
C LEU A 54 2.85 -13.73 6.76
N THR A 55 3.69 -12.93 7.42
CA THR A 55 3.88 -13.02 8.86
C THR A 55 2.77 -12.27 9.59
N LYS A 56 2.18 -12.94 10.59
CA LYS A 56 1.19 -12.31 11.47
C LYS A 56 1.92 -11.46 12.51
N THR A 57 1.60 -10.17 12.57
CA THR A 57 2.17 -9.28 13.59
C THR A 57 1.65 -9.68 14.97
N LYS A 58 2.57 -10.13 15.85
CA LYS A 58 2.23 -10.59 17.20
C LYS A 58 1.45 -9.51 17.97
N GLY A 59 0.30 -9.89 18.52
CA GLY A 59 -0.55 -9.01 19.34
C GLY A 59 -1.44 -8.03 18.55
N LEU A 60 -1.26 -7.88 17.24
CA LEU A 60 -2.07 -6.95 16.43
C LEU A 60 -3.56 -7.30 16.46
N ARG A 61 -3.89 -8.57 16.26
CA ARG A 61 -5.28 -9.05 16.27
C ARG A 61 -5.95 -8.81 17.62
N ASP A 62 -5.27 -9.13 18.72
CA ASP A 62 -5.82 -8.95 20.07
C ASP A 62 -6.02 -7.47 20.40
N ALA A 63 -5.10 -6.60 19.99
CA ALA A 63 -5.23 -5.17 20.12
C ALA A 63 -6.44 -4.63 19.34
N LEU A 64 -6.60 -5.05 18.08
CA LEU A 64 -7.76 -4.66 17.25
C LEU A 64 -9.08 -5.14 17.87
N LEU A 65 -9.15 -6.38 18.36
CA LEU A 65 -10.33 -6.90 19.06
C LEU A 65 -10.67 -6.10 20.30
N LYS A 66 -9.66 -5.70 21.09
CA LYS A 66 -9.86 -4.84 22.26
C LYS A 66 -10.42 -3.48 21.84
N TRP A 67 -9.78 -2.82 20.87
CA TRP A 67 -10.20 -1.48 20.42
C TRP A 67 -11.57 -1.48 19.75
N ARG A 68 -11.94 -2.55 19.03
CA ARG A 68 -13.24 -2.68 18.39
C ARG A 68 -14.41 -2.53 19.38
N LYS A 69 -14.22 -2.90 20.65
CA LYS A 69 -15.24 -2.76 21.70
C LYS A 69 -15.53 -1.31 22.08
N GLU A 70 -14.56 -0.41 21.88
CA GLU A 70 -14.59 0.96 22.39
C GLU A 70 -14.50 2.02 21.28
N LYS A 71 -14.11 1.62 20.06
CA LYS A 71 -13.77 2.52 18.94
C LYS A 71 -14.34 1.99 17.64
N ARG A 72 -14.79 2.90 16.77
CA ARG A 72 -15.05 2.61 15.36
C ARG A 72 -13.73 2.46 14.61
N LEU A 73 -13.36 1.22 14.31
CA LEU A 73 -12.22 0.89 13.46
C LEU A 73 -12.61 0.93 11.98
N VAL A 74 -11.89 1.72 11.17
CA VAL A 74 -12.06 1.82 9.71
C VAL A 74 -10.73 1.46 9.03
N LEU A 75 -10.76 0.58 8.03
CA LEU A 75 -9.60 0.28 7.20
C LEU A 75 -9.71 1.04 5.88
N ILE A 76 -8.71 1.87 5.57
CA ILE A 76 -8.62 2.60 4.30
C ILE A 76 -7.35 2.18 3.57
N THR A 77 -7.47 1.58 2.39
CA THR A 77 -6.35 1.02 1.62
C THR A 77 -6.42 1.42 0.14
N ASN A 78 -5.25 1.61 -0.49
CA ASN A 78 -5.16 1.80 -1.94
C ASN A 78 -5.20 0.48 -2.71
N SER A 79 -5.14 -0.65 -2.01
CA SER A 79 -5.26 -1.99 -2.59
C SER A 79 -6.71 -2.36 -2.82
N GLU A 80 -6.93 -3.33 -3.70
CA GLU A 80 -8.23 -3.97 -3.90
C GLU A 80 -8.71 -4.70 -2.64
N ALA A 81 -10.02 -4.94 -2.57
CA ALA A 81 -10.72 -5.31 -1.34
C ALA A 81 -10.33 -6.66 -0.72
N HIS A 82 -9.71 -7.58 -1.47
CA HIS A 82 -9.79 -9.01 -1.16
C HIS A 82 -8.50 -9.68 -0.65
N ASP A 83 -7.31 -9.13 -0.83
CA ASP A 83 -6.19 -10.09 -0.99
C ASP A 83 -5.38 -10.46 0.26
N VAL A 84 -5.28 -9.58 1.27
CA VAL A 84 -4.29 -9.78 2.36
C VAL A 84 -4.92 -10.12 3.71
N LEU A 85 -6.08 -9.55 4.05
CA LEU A 85 -6.60 -9.63 5.43
C LEU A 85 -6.93 -11.06 5.88
N ASN A 86 -7.46 -11.89 4.97
CA ASN A 86 -7.77 -13.29 5.27
C ASN A 86 -6.50 -14.08 5.64
N ARG A 87 -5.36 -13.77 5.00
CA ARG A 87 -4.09 -14.46 5.20
C ARG A 87 -3.45 -14.13 6.54
N ILE A 88 -3.85 -13.01 7.16
CA ILE A 88 -3.33 -12.54 8.45
C ILE A 88 -4.38 -12.54 9.57
N ASP A 89 -5.51 -13.23 9.38
CA ASP A 89 -6.63 -13.37 10.33
C ASP A 89 -7.25 -12.03 10.78
N LEU A 90 -7.26 -11.01 9.91
CA LEU A 90 -7.75 -9.66 10.23
C LEU A 90 -9.07 -9.29 9.53
N THR A 91 -9.72 -10.23 8.85
CA THR A 91 -10.94 -9.99 8.08
C THR A 91 -11.99 -9.25 8.90
N ASP A 92 -12.43 -9.80 10.03
CA ASP A 92 -13.59 -9.25 10.75
C ASP A 92 -13.24 -8.17 11.78
N MET A 93 -12.07 -7.54 11.67
CA MET A 93 -11.57 -6.60 12.68
C MET A 93 -12.13 -5.19 12.51
N PHE A 94 -12.49 -4.79 11.29
CA PHE A 94 -12.90 -3.41 10.96
C PHE A 94 -14.42 -3.27 10.82
N HIS A 95 -14.98 -2.14 11.23
CA HIS A 95 -16.42 -1.86 11.07
C HIS A 95 -16.74 -1.47 9.64
N GLU A 96 -15.75 -0.88 8.97
CA GLU A 96 -15.85 -0.39 7.62
C GLU A 96 -14.52 -0.61 6.91
N ARG A 97 -14.59 -0.90 5.62
CA ARG A 97 -13.43 -1.07 4.75
C ARG A 97 -13.64 -0.22 3.49
N ILE A 98 -12.65 0.60 3.18
CA ILE A 98 -12.61 1.49 2.01
C ILE A 98 -11.40 1.05 1.17
N PRO A 99 -11.59 0.11 0.23
CA PRO A 99 -10.56 -0.30 -0.72
C PRO A 99 -10.36 0.74 -1.82
N SER A 100 -9.29 0.59 -2.60
CA SER A 100 -8.98 1.41 -3.79
C SER A 100 -9.10 2.92 -3.52
N ALA A 101 -8.73 3.36 -2.32
CA ALA A 101 -8.99 4.68 -1.78
C ALA A 101 -8.18 5.82 -2.45
N ALA A 102 -7.25 5.50 -3.36
CA ALA A 102 -6.45 6.45 -4.12
C ALA A 102 -5.84 7.59 -3.28
N LYS A 103 -5.36 7.25 -2.07
CA LYS A 103 -4.58 8.16 -1.22
C LYS A 103 -3.24 8.49 -1.89
N PRO A 104 -2.70 9.71 -1.72
CA PRO A 104 -3.23 10.80 -0.91
C PRO A 104 -4.32 11.62 -1.62
N LEU A 105 -4.58 11.39 -2.91
CA LEU A 105 -5.38 12.25 -3.79
C LEU A 105 -6.82 12.48 -3.26
N HIS A 106 -7.47 11.43 -2.78
CA HIS A 106 -8.86 11.48 -2.30
C HIS A 106 -9.01 11.45 -0.78
N THR A 107 -7.93 11.68 -0.02
CA THR A 107 -7.96 11.51 1.45
C THR A 107 -9.03 12.37 2.13
N ASN A 108 -9.18 13.63 1.72
CA ASN A 108 -10.13 14.56 2.33
C ASN A 108 -11.60 14.23 2.05
N GLU A 109 -11.88 13.46 1.00
CA GLU A 109 -13.24 13.05 0.63
C GLU A 109 -13.72 11.85 1.47
N LEU A 110 -12.80 11.21 2.20
CA LEU A 110 -13.05 9.99 2.99
C LEU A 110 -13.29 10.27 4.49
N PHE A 111 -13.20 11.54 4.93
CA PHE A 111 -13.38 11.99 6.32
C PHE A 111 -14.39 13.13 6.41
#